data_AF-A0A4Q2JS38-F1
#
_entry.id   AF-A0A4Q2JS38-F1
#
_cell.length_a   1.000
_cell.length_b   1.000
_cell.length_c   1.000
_cell.angle_alpha   90.00
_cell.angle_beta   90.00
_cell.angle_gamma   90.00
#
_symmetry.space_group_name_H-M   'P 1'
#
loop_
_entity.id
_entity.type
_entity.pdbx_description
1 polymer ?
#
loop_
_entity_poly.entity_id
_entity_poly.type
_entity_poly.pdbx_seq_one_letter_code
_entity_poly.pdbx_strand_id
1 'polypeptide(L)' 'MSNVETWWPHLTIAAKHRLLADLSAPIDAETAREIEAITGETAPSRLSPSDEAFIRTQVEAVD' A
#
# COMPACT_ATOMS: atom_id res chain seq x y z
N MET A 1 2.97 2.01 -13.92
CA MET A 1 2.78 0.91 -12.93
C MET A 1 3.44 1.39 -11.67
N SER A 2 2.64 1.88 -10.73
CA SER A 2 3.16 2.57 -9.56
C SER A 2 3.81 1.59 -8.58
N ASN A 3 5.04 1.89 -8.18
CA ASN A 3 5.82 1.04 -7.28
C ASN A 3 5.43 1.30 -5.82
N VAL A 4 5.31 0.26 -4.98
CA VAL A 4 4.86 0.38 -3.57
C VAL A 4 5.69 1.37 -2.77
N GLU A 5 6.98 1.43 -3.07
CA GLU A 5 7.98 2.29 -2.43
C GLU A 5 7.65 3.78 -2.60
N THR A 6 6.91 4.13 -3.65
CA THR A 6 6.58 5.52 -4.01
C THR A 6 5.36 6.04 -3.25
N TRP A 7 4.43 5.18 -2.85
CA TRP A 7 3.19 5.60 -2.18
C TRP A 7 3.05 5.10 -0.74
N TRP A 8 3.62 3.95 -0.39
CA TRP A 8 3.58 3.40 0.96
C TRP A 8 4.02 4.40 2.05
N PRO A 9 5.17 5.10 1.97
CA PRO A 9 5.57 6.04 3.02
C PRO A 9 4.59 7.21 3.17
N HIS A 10 3.96 7.63 2.07
CA HIS A 10 3.05 8.79 2.01
C HIS A 10 1.60 8.46 2.34
N LEU A 11 1.22 7.17 2.39
CA LEU A 11 -0.12 6.76 2.82
C LEU A 11 -0.41 7.19 4.25
N THR A 12 -1.68 7.51 4.47
CA THR A 12 -2.19 7.76 5.82
C THR A 12 -2.03 6.53 6.72
N ILE A 13 -1.90 6.75 8.03
CA ILE A 13 -1.83 5.67 9.02
C ILE A 13 -3.09 4.78 8.94
N ALA A 14 -4.26 5.36 8.65
CA ALA A 14 -5.50 4.62 8.48
C ALA A 14 -5.43 3.65 7.28
N ALA A 15 -4.97 4.12 6.12
CA ALA A 15 -4.78 3.25 4.95
C ALA A 15 -3.74 2.15 5.20
N LYS A 16 -2.63 2.49 5.87
CA LYS A 16 -1.61 1.50 6.28
C LYS A 16 -2.22 0.41 7.16
N HIS A 17 -2.98 0.77 8.20
CA HIS A 17 -3.65 -0.22 9.06
C HIS A 17 -4.65 -1.08 8.30
N ARG A 18 -5.38 -0.52 7.33
CA ARG A 18 -6.29 -1.31 6.47
C ARG A 18 -5.53 -2.34 5.63
N LEU A 19 -4.45 -1.92 4.97
CA LEU A 19 -3.59 -2.83 4.20
C LEU A 19 -2.94 -3.89 5.10
N LEU A 20 -2.46 -3.50 6.28
CA LEU A 20 -1.82 -4.41 7.23
C LEU A 20 -2.81 -5.41 7.87
N ALA A 21 -4.10 -5.11 7.88
CA ALA A 21 -5.12 -6.04 8.35
C ALA A 21 -5.21 -7.28 7.44
N ASP A 22 -5.04 -7.11 6.13
CA ASP A 22 -4.94 -8.21 5.16
C ASP A 22 -4.21 -7.77 3.88
N LEU A 23 -2.90 -8.04 3.82
CA LEU A 23 -2.06 -7.66 2.67
C LEU A 23 -2.37 -8.46 1.39
N SER A 24 -3.01 -9.63 1.55
CA SER A 24 -3.41 -10.49 0.43
C SER A 24 -4.83 -10.18 -0.07
N ALA A 25 -5.58 -9.33 0.64
CA ALA A 25 -6.87 -8.84 0.19
C ALA A 25 -6.75 -7.85 -0.98
N PRO A 26 -7.81 -7.65 -1.77
CA PRO A 26 -7.90 -6.54 -2.71
C PRO A 26 -7.73 -5.19 -1.99
N ILE A 27 -7.09 -4.23 -2.66
CA ILE A 27 -6.98 -2.86 -2.14
C ILE A 27 -8.37 -2.24 -2.12
N ASP A 28 -8.76 -1.70 -0.96
CA ASP A 28 -10.04 -1.03 -0.82
C ASP A 28 -10.09 0.27 -1.62
N ALA A 29 -11.30 0.71 -1.99
CA ALA A 29 -11.47 1.87 -2.86
C ALA A 29 -10.93 3.18 -2.26
N GLU A 30 -10.83 3.29 -0.93
CA GLU A 30 -10.31 4.50 -0.28
C GLU A 30 -8.79 4.53 -0.35
N THR A 31 -8.14 3.42 0.00
CA THR A 31 -6.69 3.25 -0.16
C THR A 31 -6.28 3.38 -1.63
N ALA A 32 -7.05 2.82 -2.56
CA ALA A 32 -6.81 2.98 -4.00
C ALA A 32 -6.83 4.45 -4.41
N ARG A 33 -7.80 5.25 -3.93
CA ARG A 33 -7.86 6.68 -4.23
C ARG A 33 -6.70 7.46 -3.64
N GLU A 34 -6.22 7.09 -2.45
CA GLU A 34 -5.00 7.70 -1.88
C GLU A 34 -3.78 7.37 -2.73
N ILE A 35 -3.61 6.11 -3.15
CA ILE A 35 -2.52 5.70 -4.04
C ILE A 35 -2.58 6.50 -5.34
N GLU A 36 -3.76 6.59 -5.97
CA GLU A 36 -3.96 7.39 -7.19
C GLU A 36 -3.64 8.88 -6.99
N ALA A 37 -4.00 9.44 -5.84
CA ALA A 37 -3.69 10.83 -5.51
C ALA A 37 -2.19 11.07 -5.31
N ILE A 38 -1.46 10.08 -4.77
CA ILE A 38 -0.01 10.17 -4.52
C ILE A 38 0.77 9.95 -5.82
N THR A 39 0.39 8.95 -6.62
CA THR A 39 1.17 8.53 -7.80
C THR A 39 0.73 9.24 -9.08
N GLY A 40 -0.52 9.75 -9.12
CA GLY A 40 -1.13 10.28 -10.34
C GLY A 40 -1.47 9.21 -11.38
N GLU A 41 -1.32 7.93 -11.04
CA GLU A 41 -1.61 6.78 -11.90
C GLU A 41 -2.71 5.93 -11.25
N THR A 42 -3.40 5.09 -12.04
CA THR A 42 -4.38 4.14 -11.52
C THR A 42 -3.78 3.19 -10.49
N ALA A 43 -4.44 3.07 -9.33
CA ALA A 43 -3.99 2.20 -8.26
C ALA A 43 -4.09 0.72 -8.65
N PRO A 44 -3.19 -0.13 -8.14
CA PRO A 44 -3.32 -1.56 -8.31
C PRO A 44 -4.54 -2.07 -7.55
N SER A 45 -5.21 -3.09 -8.10
CA SER A 45 -6.34 -3.73 -7.43
C SER A 45 -5.93 -4.66 -6.28
N ARG A 46 -4.66 -5.10 -6.27
CA ARG A 46 -4.08 -5.99 -5.26
C ARG A 46 -2.57 -5.77 -5.21
N LEU A 47 -1.98 -5.95 -4.04
CA LEU A 47 -0.53 -5.98 -3.87
C LEU A 47 0.08 -7.20 -4.55
N SER A 48 1.26 -7.03 -5.13
CA SER A 48 2.07 -8.16 -5.59
C SER A 48 2.81 -8.78 -4.40
N PRO A 49 3.25 -10.05 -4.47
CA PRO A 49 4.02 -10.68 -3.39
C PRO A 49 5.30 -9.90 -3.01
N SER A 50 5.90 -9.21 -3.98
CA SER A 50 7.05 -8.31 -3.76
C SER A 50 6.66 -7.06 -2.98
N ASP A 51 5.47 -6.50 -3.23
CA ASP A 51 4.96 -5.34 -2.51
C ASP A 51 4.63 -5.70 -1.05
N GLU A 52 4.02 -6.86 -0.86
CA GLU A 52 3.72 -7.41 0.48
C GLU A 52 5.02 -7.61 1.29
N ALA A 53 6.06 -8.16 0.66
CA ALA A 53 7.37 -8.36 1.30
C ALA A 53 8.04 -7.03 1.67
N PHE A 54 7.96 -6.02 0.78
CA PHE A 54 8.47 -4.68 1.05
C PHE A 54 7.75 -4.05 2.25
N ILE A 55 6.42 -4.06 2.24
CA ILE A 55 5.60 -3.50 3.32
C ILE A 55 5.91 -4.19 4.65
N ARG A 56 5.98 -5.52 4.66
CA ARG A 56 6.30 -6.30 5.86
C ARG A 56 7.67 -5.91 6.43
N THR A 57 8.68 -5.79 5.57
CA THR A 57 10.04 -5.38 5.98
C THR A 57 10.05 -3.98 6.60
N GLN A 58 9.27 -3.04 6.03
CA GLN A 58 9.17 -1.67 6.55
C GLN A 58 8.44 -1.59 7.90
N VAL A 59 7.48 -2.48 8.16
CA VAL A 59 6.77 -2.55 9.45
C VAL A 59 7.65 -3.18 10.53
N GLU A 60 8.37 -4.26 10.22
CA GLU A 60 9.32 -4.90 11.15
C GLU A 60 10.45 -3.96 11.56
N ALA A 61 10.85 -3.01 10.70
CA ALA A 61 11.86 -2.01 11.04
C ALA A 61 11.35 -0.89 12.00
N VAL A 62 10.04 -0.81 12.22
CA VAL A 62 9.38 0.22 13.05
C VAL A 62 8.92 -0.34 14.40
N ASP A 63 8.87 -1.67 14.58
CA ASP A 63 8.57 -2.34 15.86
C ASP A 63 9.78 -2.37 16.82
#